data_AF-A0A3A5R8Q9-F1
#
_entry.id   AF-A0A3A5R8Q9-F1
#
_cell.length_a   1.000
_cell.length_b   1.000
_cell.length_c   1.000
_cell.angle_alpha   90.00
_cell.angle_beta   90.00
_cell.angle_gamma   90.00
#
_symmetry.space_group_name_H-M   'P 1'
#
loop_
_entity.id
_entity.type
_entity.pdbx_description
1 polymer ?
#
loop_
_entity_poly.entity_id
_entity_poly.type
_entity_poly.pdbx_seq_one_letter_code
_entity_poly.pdbx_strand_id
1 'polypeptide(L)'
;MKKIFDETHTIPNNSPYTIRLSEVPQKTSPTTVQIKFQDGTMLTEVSEEPTQGQYWPDYLTTEHGIEGWNTGTIKFSAADAGKVVKVTYNGMGTLTDDRLVDQVEISVTSSTQPDREAIVMRVASWDNTTYSGPVKHDFEKEVGHLKTHRGIPAGTYSLRRILQELVNRSHTQEYTRSIIRTNCNCDCSDDSGGN
;
A
#
# COMPACT_ATOMS: atom_id res chain seq x y z
N MET A 1 24.51 13.34 2.39
CA MET A 1 24.14 13.64 3.78
C MET A 1 23.67 15.08 3.82
N LYS A 2 22.41 15.32 4.22
CA LYS A 2 21.76 16.64 4.13
C LYS A 2 21.70 17.23 5.53
N LYS A 3 22.28 18.40 5.72
CA LYS A 3 22.18 19.14 6.98
C LYS A 3 20.92 20.00 6.94
N ILE A 4 20.07 19.84 7.94
CA ILE A 4 18.84 20.62 8.12
C ILE A 4 19.12 21.65 9.19
N PHE A 5 18.73 22.90 8.90
CA PHE A 5 19.00 24.05 9.76
C PHE A 5 17.69 24.68 10.20
N ASP A 6 17.59 24.97 11.49
CA ASP A 6 16.50 25.73 12.09
C ASP A 6 15.08 25.25 11.71
N GLU A 7 14.89 23.93 11.64
CA GLU A 7 13.56 23.33 11.47
C GLU A 7 12.68 23.73 12.66
N THR A 8 11.59 24.43 12.39
CA THR A 8 10.78 25.08 13.42
C THR A 8 9.61 24.20 13.82
N HIS A 9 9.46 23.97 15.12
CA HIS A 9 8.38 23.18 15.71
C HIS A 9 7.78 23.89 16.92
N THR A 10 6.49 23.73 17.14
CA THR A 10 5.83 24.14 18.39
C THR A 10 5.66 22.92 19.26
N ILE A 11 6.12 23.00 20.52
CA ILE A 11 5.92 21.93 21.50
C ILE A 11 4.41 21.84 21.78
N PRO A 12 3.77 20.68 21.62
CA PRO A 12 2.35 20.53 21.88
C PRO A 12 1.96 21.00 23.29
N ASN A 13 0.78 21.59 23.44
CA ASN A 13 0.27 22.00 24.77
C ASN A 13 -0.24 20.82 25.61
N ASN A 14 -0.35 19.64 25.00
CA ASN A 14 -0.87 18.43 25.64
C ASN A 14 0.19 17.33 25.64
N SER A 15 0.13 16.48 26.66
CA SER A 15 0.89 15.23 26.70
C SER A 15 0.70 14.44 25.40
N PRO A 16 1.75 13.90 24.77
CA PRO A 16 3.06 13.58 25.35
C PRO A 16 4.17 14.65 25.24
N TYR A 17 3.87 15.89 24.84
CA TYR A 17 4.88 16.96 24.63
C TYR A 17 6.01 16.58 23.66
N THR A 18 5.66 15.81 22.63
CA THR A 18 6.59 15.26 21.64
C THR A 18 6.42 15.97 20.31
N ILE A 19 7.53 16.32 19.65
CA ILE A 19 7.54 16.74 18.25
C ILE A 19 8.09 15.61 17.38
N ARG A 20 7.80 15.67 16.08
CA ARG A 20 8.39 14.77 15.08
C ARG A 20 9.10 15.61 14.02
N LEU A 21 10.38 15.32 13.81
CA LEU A 21 11.18 15.94 12.78
C LEU A 21 10.75 15.49 11.38
N SER A 22 10.99 16.34 10.38
CA SER A 22 10.67 16.06 8.97
C SER A 22 11.56 14.98 8.35
N GLU A 23 12.77 14.81 8.88
CA GLU A 23 13.70 13.73 8.53
C GLU A 23 14.20 13.03 9.79
N VAL A 24 14.63 11.77 9.65
CA VAL A 24 15.29 11.00 10.71
C VAL A 24 16.66 11.61 10.99
N PRO A 25 16.94 12.07 12.22
CA PRO A 25 18.27 12.51 12.58
C PRO A 25 19.24 11.34 12.61
N GLN A 26 20.46 11.56 12.12
CA GLN A 26 21.54 10.59 12.24
C GLN A 26 21.91 10.40 13.71
N LYS A 27 21.81 9.15 14.18
CA LYS A 27 22.28 8.75 15.50
C LYS A 27 23.80 8.67 15.48
N THR A 28 24.45 9.62 16.11
CA THR A 28 25.88 9.61 16.43
C THR A 28 26.03 9.80 17.93
N SER A 29 27.15 9.34 18.51
CA SER A 29 27.50 9.65 19.90
C SER A 29 28.74 10.55 19.89
N PRO A 30 28.63 11.86 20.21
CA PRO A 30 27.42 12.63 20.58
C PRO A 30 26.49 12.91 19.39
N THR A 31 25.21 13.23 19.63
CA THR A 31 24.24 13.42 18.54
C THR A 31 24.55 14.64 17.70
N THR A 32 24.01 14.66 16.49
CA THR A 32 24.04 15.84 15.61
C THR A 32 22.85 16.77 15.85
N VAL A 33 21.93 16.42 16.77
CA VAL A 33 20.70 17.18 17.03
C VAL A 33 21.01 18.31 17.99
N GLN A 34 20.77 19.53 17.54
CA GLN A 34 20.89 20.74 18.34
C GLN A 34 19.55 21.45 18.34
N ILE A 35 19.03 21.75 19.54
CA ILE A 35 17.75 22.43 19.71
C ILE A 35 17.96 23.73 20.46
N LYS A 36 17.35 24.80 19.95
CA LYS A 36 17.25 26.09 20.62
C LYS A 36 15.81 26.56 20.64
N PHE A 37 15.42 27.31 21.66
CA PHE A 37 14.17 28.05 21.63
C PHE A 37 14.23 29.15 20.56
N GLN A 38 13.07 29.68 20.17
CA GLN A 38 12.98 30.78 19.22
C GLN A 38 13.78 32.03 19.65
N ASP A 39 13.96 32.23 20.96
CA ASP A 39 14.76 33.30 21.56
C ASP A 39 16.29 33.08 21.45
N GLY A 40 16.72 31.90 20.98
CA GLY A 40 18.13 31.53 20.81
C GLY A 40 18.73 30.75 21.98
N THR A 41 18.00 30.55 23.08
CA THR A 41 18.45 29.76 24.23
C THR A 41 18.61 28.29 23.83
N MET A 42 19.81 27.73 24.00
CA MET A 42 20.09 26.33 23.70
C MET A 42 19.47 25.42 24.77
N LEU A 43 18.83 24.33 24.34
CA LEU A 43 18.36 23.30 25.24
C LEU A 43 19.45 22.24 25.46
N THR A 44 19.34 21.53 26.57
CA THR A 44 20.27 20.46 26.93
C THR A 44 19.68 19.10 26.55
N GLU A 45 20.45 18.31 25.82
CA GLU A 45 20.09 16.93 25.54
C GLU A 45 20.24 16.07 26.79
N VAL A 46 19.23 15.23 27.08
CA VAL A 46 19.27 14.23 28.14
C VAL A 46 18.96 12.85 27.59
N SER A 47 19.29 11.81 28.36
CA SER A 47 18.97 10.40 28.04
C SER A 47 17.85 9.83 28.92
N GLU A 48 17.08 10.70 29.57
CA GLU A 48 16.01 10.38 30.51
C GLU A 48 14.87 11.42 30.41
N GLU A 49 13.87 11.36 31.28
CA GLU A 49 12.72 12.27 31.25
C GLU A 49 13.17 13.75 31.33
N PRO A 50 12.84 14.59 30.32
CA PRO A 50 13.35 15.95 30.27
C PRO A 50 12.69 16.88 31.29
N THR A 51 13.52 17.64 32.01
CA THR A 51 13.09 18.80 32.81
C THR A 51 13.14 20.10 32.00
N GLN A 52 12.74 21.23 32.59
CA GLN A 52 12.67 22.50 31.88
C GLN A 52 13.99 22.87 31.19
N GLY A 53 13.92 23.23 29.91
CA GLY A 53 15.09 23.55 29.09
C GLY A 53 15.89 22.33 28.62
N GLN A 54 15.34 21.12 28.78
CA GLN A 54 15.94 19.88 28.30
C GLN A 54 15.07 19.21 27.22
N TYR A 55 15.71 18.37 26.41
CA TYR A 55 15.04 17.53 25.42
C TYR A 55 15.60 16.12 25.45
N TRP A 56 14.73 15.15 25.14
CA TRP A 56 15.09 13.75 25.01
C TRP A 56 14.78 13.27 23.60
N PRO A 57 15.80 13.09 22.75
CA PRO A 57 15.65 12.41 21.47
C PRO A 57 15.20 10.96 21.70
N ASP A 58 14.32 10.44 20.85
CA ASP A 58 13.94 9.04 20.88
C ASP A 58 15.14 8.16 20.60
N TYR A 59 15.68 7.62 21.68
CA TYR A 59 16.88 6.82 21.68
C TYR A 59 16.62 5.33 21.57
N LEU A 60 15.35 4.88 21.49
CA LEU A 60 14.94 3.47 21.58
C LEU A 60 15.88 2.56 20.79
N THR A 61 16.87 2.06 21.52
CA THR A 61 17.88 1.13 21.04
C THR A 61 17.17 -0.20 20.90
N THR A 62 17.17 -0.76 19.70
CA THR A 62 16.75 -2.13 19.34
C THR A 62 15.27 -2.40 19.01
N GLU A 63 14.42 -1.39 18.83
CA GLU A 63 13.15 -1.65 18.15
C GLU A 63 13.43 -1.93 16.66
N HIS A 64 13.01 -3.11 16.18
CA HIS A 64 13.28 -3.66 14.84
C HIS A 64 14.69 -4.22 14.55
N GLY A 65 15.60 -4.29 15.53
CA GLY A 65 16.92 -4.92 15.35
C GLY A 65 17.87 -4.19 14.39
N ILE A 66 17.58 -2.93 14.07
CA ILE A 66 18.42 -2.09 13.20
C ILE A 66 19.26 -1.15 14.08
N GLU A 67 20.58 -1.31 14.00
CA GLU A 67 21.52 -0.41 14.67
C GLU A 67 21.38 1.00 14.10
N GLY A 68 21.17 2.00 14.97
CA GLY A 68 21.03 3.41 14.57
C GLY A 68 19.62 3.86 14.19
N TRP A 69 18.61 2.98 14.25
CA TRP A 69 17.21 3.34 14.02
C TRP A 69 16.70 4.33 15.09
N ASN A 70 15.92 5.33 14.65
CA ASN A 70 15.15 6.21 15.51
C ASN A 70 13.94 6.76 14.72
N THR A 71 12.91 7.22 15.42
CA THR A 71 11.68 7.70 14.79
C THR A 71 11.71 9.18 14.39
N GLY A 72 12.81 9.88 14.70
CA GLY A 72 12.89 11.34 14.60
C GLY A 72 11.96 12.07 15.58
N THR A 73 11.49 11.39 16.62
CA THR A 73 10.69 12.03 17.68
C THR A 73 11.59 12.60 18.78
N ILE A 74 11.16 13.73 19.34
CA ILE A 74 11.87 14.41 20.43
C ILE A 74 10.86 14.79 21.49
N LYS A 75 11.09 14.36 22.72
CA LYS A 75 10.27 14.67 23.88
C LYS A 75 10.82 15.90 24.61
N PHE A 76 9.91 16.74 25.09
CA PHE A 76 10.22 17.93 25.87
C PHE A 76 9.54 17.90 27.23
N SER A 77 9.97 18.80 28.12
CA SER A 77 9.31 19.00 29.40
C SER A 77 7.94 19.64 29.23
N ALA A 78 6.99 19.27 30.09
CA ALA A 78 5.69 19.93 30.19
C ALA A 78 5.81 21.44 30.50
N ALA A 79 6.90 21.87 31.16
CA ALA A 79 7.19 23.27 31.46
C ALA A 79 7.52 24.11 30.21
N ASP A 80 7.86 23.46 29.09
CA ASP A 80 8.18 24.11 27.82
C ASP A 80 7.06 23.96 26.79
N ALA A 81 5.90 23.42 27.19
CA ALA A 81 4.72 23.30 26.35
C ALA A 81 4.30 24.65 25.75
N GLY A 82 3.95 24.66 24.46
CA GLY A 82 3.56 25.85 23.71
C GLY A 82 4.72 26.73 23.22
N LYS A 83 5.96 26.48 23.66
CA LYS A 83 7.13 27.19 23.14
C LYS A 83 7.51 26.71 21.74
N VAL A 84 8.11 27.61 20.96
CA VAL A 84 8.65 27.32 19.64
C VAL A 84 10.14 26.98 19.76
N VAL A 85 10.53 25.88 19.15
CA VAL A 85 11.91 25.39 19.07
C VAL A 85 12.39 25.35 17.62
N LYS A 86 13.70 25.51 17.45
CA LYS A 86 14.42 25.39 16.19
C LYS A 86 15.42 24.26 16.31
N VAL A 87 15.33 23.28 15.42
CA VAL A 87 16.12 22.06 15.46
C VAL A 87 17.08 22.03 14.27
N THR A 88 18.36 21.76 14.53
CA THR A 88 19.40 21.58 13.51
C THR A 88 19.96 20.17 13.66
N TYR A 89 20.04 19.43 12.56
CA TYR A 89 20.49 18.03 12.58
C TYR A 89 20.95 17.57 11.20
N ASN A 90 21.63 16.42 11.15
CA ASN A 90 21.94 15.75 9.90
C ASN A 90 20.85 14.72 9.59
N GLY A 91 20.12 14.92 8.50
CA GLY A 91 19.06 14.01 8.06
C GLY A 91 19.64 12.76 7.39
N MET A 92 19.12 11.59 7.76
CA MET A 92 19.31 10.31 7.08
C MET A 92 18.23 10.02 6.01
N GLY A 93 17.21 10.88 5.92
CA GLY A 93 16.04 10.72 5.07
C GLY A 93 14.74 10.80 5.87
N THR A 94 13.61 11.05 5.20
CA THR A 94 12.28 11.07 5.83
C THR A 94 11.82 9.65 6.09
N LEU A 95 11.34 9.34 7.31
CA LEU A 95 10.46 8.18 7.49
C LEU A 95 9.23 8.49 6.66
N THR A 96 9.06 7.79 5.54
CA THR A 96 7.79 7.85 4.84
C THR A 96 6.73 7.38 5.82
N ASP A 97 5.97 8.33 6.36
CA ASP A 97 4.78 8.03 7.13
C ASP A 97 3.88 7.18 6.25
N ASP A 98 3.29 6.11 6.76
CA ASP A 98 2.34 5.28 6.01
C ASP A 98 1.16 6.11 5.45
N ARG A 99 0.91 7.30 6.02
CA ARG A 99 -0.05 8.29 5.52
C ARG A 99 0.39 8.96 4.21
N LEU A 100 1.68 9.01 3.89
CA LEU A 100 2.16 9.52 2.60
C LEU A 100 1.71 8.59 1.46
N VAL A 101 1.55 7.29 1.72
CA VAL A 101 1.03 6.32 0.76
C VAL A 101 -0.41 6.68 0.33
N ASP A 102 -1.14 7.41 1.18
CA ASP A 102 -2.49 7.93 0.88
C ASP A 102 -2.47 9.33 0.24
N GLN A 103 -1.36 10.07 0.35
CA GLN A 103 -1.20 11.43 -0.20
C GLN A 103 -0.48 11.47 -1.55
N VAL A 104 0.25 10.40 -1.90
CA VAL A 104 0.91 10.27 -3.20
C VAL A 104 -0.11 9.78 -4.22
N GLU A 105 -0.53 10.68 -5.11
CA GLU A 105 -1.34 10.33 -6.27
C GLU A 105 -0.46 9.90 -7.44
N ILE A 106 -0.80 8.75 -8.03
CA ILE A 106 -0.15 8.18 -9.19
C ILE A 106 -1.20 8.10 -10.30
N SER A 107 -0.86 8.70 -11.44
CA SER A 107 -1.64 8.55 -12.66
C SER A 107 -1.16 7.30 -13.39
N VAL A 108 -2.06 6.34 -13.60
CA VAL A 108 -1.75 5.11 -14.34
C VAL A 108 -2.58 5.05 -15.61
N THR A 109 -1.94 4.60 -16.69
CA THR A 109 -2.63 4.21 -17.93
C THR A 109 -3.01 2.74 -17.84
N SER A 110 -4.18 2.37 -18.39
CA SER A 110 -4.64 0.98 -18.40
C SER A 110 -3.71 0.07 -19.18
N SER A 111 -3.81 -1.24 -18.94
CA SER A 111 -3.13 -2.26 -19.76
C SER A 111 -3.41 -2.07 -21.24
N THR A 112 -2.35 -2.17 -22.06
CA THR A 112 -2.44 -2.16 -23.53
C THR A 112 -2.84 -3.53 -24.11
N GLN A 113 -2.85 -4.57 -23.27
CA GLN A 113 -3.29 -5.90 -23.70
C GLN A 113 -4.83 -5.94 -23.77
N PRO A 114 -5.41 -6.49 -24.85
CA PRO A 114 -6.86 -6.63 -24.97
C PRO A 114 -7.40 -7.74 -24.07
N ASP A 115 -8.68 -7.66 -23.73
CA ASP A 115 -9.40 -8.80 -23.14
C ASP A 115 -9.41 -9.96 -24.14
N ARG A 116 -9.18 -11.17 -23.66
CA ARG A 116 -9.14 -12.38 -24.50
C ARG A 116 -9.99 -13.47 -23.90
N GLU A 117 -10.61 -14.26 -24.75
CA GLU A 117 -11.31 -15.47 -24.36
C GLU A 117 -10.69 -16.66 -25.09
N ALA A 118 -10.39 -17.73 -24.36
CA ALA A 118 -10.01 -19.01 -24.90
C ALA A 118 -11.11 -20.03 -24.62
N ILE A 119 -11.54 -20.73 -25.66
CA ILE A 119 -12.48 -21.84 -25.55
C ILE A 119 -11.66 -23.11 -25.33
N VAL A 120 -11.91 -23.80 -24.21
CA VAL A 120 -11.23 -25.04 -23.84
C VAL A 120 -12.23 -26.21 -23.83
N MET A 121 -11.73 -27.41 -24.09
CA MET A 121 -12.59 -28.59 -24.18
C MET A 121 -13.29 -28.92 -22.86
N ARG A 122 -12.65 -28.67 -21.72
CA ARG A 122 -13.21 -28.89 -20.38
C ARG A 122 -12.50 -28.03 -19.35
N VAL A 123 -13.20 -27.63 -18.30
CA VAL A 123 -12.60 -26.98 -17.11
C VAL A 123 -12.80 -27.87 -15.90
N ALA A 124 -11.76 -28.09 -15.11
CA ALA A 124 -11.86 -28.92 -13.90
C ALA A 124 -12.46 -28.17 -12.70
N SER A 125 -12.34 -26.84 -12.70
CA SER A 125 -12.86 -25.92 -11.70
C SER A 125 -13.29 -24.64 -12.40
N TRP A 126 -14.38 -24.02 -11.96
CA TRP A 126 -14.94 -22.82 -12.58
C TRP A 126 -15.58 -21.92 -11.53
N ASP A 127 -15.59 -20.62 -11.82
CA ASP A 127 -16.21 -19.59 -10.98
C ASP A 127 -17.72 -19.55 -11.19
N ASN A 128 -18.18 -19.83 -12.42
CA ASN A 128 -19.59 -19.76 -12.78
C ASN A 128 -19.99 -20.84 -13.80
N THR A 129 -21.28 -21.22 -13.80
CA THR A 129 -21.88 -22.10 -14.81
C THR A 129 -22.99 -21.38 -15.56
N THR A 130 -22.96 -21.45 -16.89
CA THR A 130 -24.01 -20.93 -17.78
C THR A 130 -24.72 -22.08 -18.48
N TYR A 131 -26.02 -21.90 -18.74
CA TYR A 131 -26.83 -22.86 -19.48
C TYR A 131 -27.37 -22.21 -20.74
N SER A 132 -27.34 -22.95 -21.84
CA SER A 132 -27.98 -22.56 -23.09
C SER A 132 -28.83 -23.71 -23.64
N GLY A 133 -29.90 -23.39 -24.36
CA GLY A 133 -30.84 -24.36 -24.89
C GLY A 133 -32.05 -24.65 -23.98
N PRO A 134 -32.95 -25.55 -24.40
CA PRO A 134 -34.20 -25.83 -23.70
C PRO A 134 -33.98 -26.63 -22.41
N VAL A 135 -34.85 -26.40 -21.42
CA VAL A 135 -34.78 -27.09 -20.11
C VAL A 135 -34.99 -28.60 -20.27
N LYS A 136 -35.95 -29.02 -21.10
CA LYS A 136 -36.12 -30.42 -21.51
C LYS A 136 -35.23 -30.69 -22.71
N HIS A 137 -34.30 -31.62 -22.56
CA HIS A 137 -33.29 -31.97 -23.56
C HIS A 137 -32.82 -33.41 -23.43
N ASP A 138 -32.23 -33.91 -24.52
CA ASP A 138 -31.77 -35.30 -24.63
C ASP A 138 -30.25 -35.41 -24.46
N PHE A 139 -29.50 -34.35 -24.81
CA PHE A 139 -28.04 -34.32 -24.73
C PHE A 139 -27.52 -33.01 -24.11
N GLU A 140 -26.44 -33.12 -23.33
CA GLU A 140 -25.67 -31.98 -22.83
C GLU A 140 -24.23 -32.05 -23.36
N LYS A 141 -23.72 -30.91 -23.84
CA LYS A 141 -22.31 -30.72 -24.15
C LYS A 141 -21.71 -29.68 -23.21
N GLU A 142 -20.58 -30.02 -22.62
CA GLU A 142 -19.80 -29.08 -21.79
C GLU A 142 -18.72 -28.40 -22.63
N VAL A 143 -18.58 -27.09 -22.44
CA VAL A 143 -17.50 -26.28 -23.00
C VAL A 143 -16.95 -25.36 -21.91
N GLY A 144 -15.64 -25.22 -21.85
CA GLY A 144 -14.98 -24.31 -20.94
C GLY A 144 -14.59 -22.99 -21.59
N HIS A 145 -14.69 -21.91 -20.83
CA HIS A 145 -14.30 -20.57 -21.25
C HIS A 145 -13.31 -20.00 -20.24
N LEU A 146 -12.13 -19.61 -20.73
CA LEU A 146 -11.13 -18.87 -19.96
C LEU A 146 -11.11 -17.43 -20.46
N LYS A 147 -11.62 -16.51 -19.65
CA LYS A 147 -11.64 -15.08 -19.96
C LYS A 147 -10.51 -14.40 -19.21
N THR A 148 -9.67 -13.69 -19.94
CA THR A 148 -8.64 -12.81 -19.37
C THR A 148 -9.16 -11.38 -19.44
N HIS A 149 -9.30 -10.76 -18.28
CA HIS A 149 -9.73 -9.39 -18.13
C HIS A 149 -8.52 -8.45 -18.10
N ARG A 150 -8.72 -7.23 -18.60
CA ARG A 150 -7.77 -6.13 -18.42
C ARG A 150 -7.58 -5.87 -16.93
N GLY A 151 -6.33 -5.58 -16.57
CA GLY A 151 -5.90 -5.34 -15.20
C GLY A 151 -6.50 -4.07 -14.61
N ILE A 152 -5.66 -3.15 -14.16
CA ILE A 152 -6.16 -1.92 -13.53
C ILE A 152 -6.65 -0.94 -14.60
N PRO A 153 -7.86 -0.37 -14.45
CA PRO A 153 -8.34 0.67 -15.35
C PRO A 153 -7.48 1.94 -15.27
N ALA A 154 -7.53 2.75 -16.32
CA ALA A 154 -6.83 4.04 -16.33
C ALA A 154 -7.47 4.98 -15.31
N GLY A 155 -6.65 5.77 -14.62
CA GLY A 155 -7.14 6.74 -13.64
C GLY A 155 -6.05 7.23 -12.69
N THR A 156 -6.48 8.10 -11.78
CA THR A 156 -5.64 8.60 -10.69
C THR A 156 -5.97 7.84 -9.42
N TYR A 157 -4.93 7.28 -8.79
CA TYR A 157 -5.04 6.47 -7.58
C TYR A 157 -4.03 6.95 -6.56
N SER A 158 -4.37 6.90 -5.27
CA SER A 158 -3.34 6.94 -4.25
C SER A 158 -2.46 5.69 -4.36
N LEU A 159 -1.20 5.78 -3.92
CA LEU A 159 -0.28 4.64 -3.91
C LEU A 159 -0.88 3.43 -3.15
N ARG A 160 -1.60 3.67 -2.04
CA ARG A 160 -2.25 2.58 -1.28
C ARG A 160 -3.33 1.92 -2.12
N ARG A 161 -4.14 2.72 -2.79
CA ARG A 161 -5.26 2.23 -3.59
C ARG A 161 -4.80 1.42 -4.79
N ILE A 162 -3.76 1.88 -5.50
CA ILE A 162 -3.22 1.13 -6.64
C ILE A 162 -2.58 -0.18 -6.19
N LEU A 163 -1.86 -0.20 -5.07
CA LEU A 163 -1.30 -1.43 -4.51
C LEU A 163 -2.42 -2.41 -4.10
N GLN A 164 -3.50 -1.93 -3.49
CA GLN A 164 -4.64 -2.77 -3.15
C GLN A 164 -5.35 -3.32 -4.39
N GLU A 165 -5.53 -2.51 -5.44
CA GLU A 165 -6.08 -2.98 -6.72
C GLU A 165 -5.18 -4.04 -7.36
N LEU A 166 -3.84 -3.89 -7.30
CA LEU A 166 -2.90 -4.90 -7.80
C LEU A 166 -3.00 -6.21 -7.02
N VAL A 167 -3.11 -6.15 -5.69
CA VAL A 167 -3.29 -7.33 -4.83
C VAL A 167 -4.59 -8.04 -5.16
N ASN A 168 -5.70 -7.29 -5.22
CA ASN A 168 -7.03 -7.83 -5.51
C ASN A 168 -7.12 -8.42 -6.92
N ARG A 169 -6.41 -7.85 -7.91
CA ARG A 169 -6.39 -8.29 -9.31
C ARG A 169 -5.16 -9.13 -9.67
N SER A 170 -4.46 -9.67 -8.68
CA SER A 170 -3.28 -10.54 -8.87
C SER A 170 -3.57 -11.72 -9.80
N HIS A 171 -4.85 -12.11 -9.91
CA HIS A 171 -5.37 -12.98 -10.96
C HIS A 171 -6.37 -12.21 -11.83
N THR A 172 -6.18 -12.19 -13.14
CA THR A 172 -7.06 -11.52 -14.11
C THR A 172 -7.91 -12.50 -14.93
N GLN A 173 -8.03 -13.74 -14.46
CA GLN A 173 -8.68 -14.82 -15.20
C GLN A 173 -10.02 -15.20 -14.55
N GLU A 174 -11.02 -15.41 -15.38
CA GLU A 174 -12.32 -15.94 -15.01
C GLU A 174 -12.56 -17.25 -15.78
N TYR A 175 -12.95 -18.29 -15.04
CA TYR A 175 -13.22 -19.62 -15.55
C TYR A 175 -14.72 -19.86 -15.57
N THR A 176 -15.32 -19.95 -16.76
CA THR A 176 -16.75 -20.24 -16.90
C THR A 176 -16.96 -21.59 -17.55
N ARG A 177 -17.87 -22.38 -16.98
CA ARG A 177 -18.38 -23.60 -17.60
C ARG A 177 -19.69 -23.29 -18.34
N SER A 178 -19.79 -23.67 -19.60
CA SER A 178 -21.02 -23.58 -20.39
C SER A 178 -21.58 -24.97 -20.67
N ILE A 179 -22.85 -25.17 -20.33
CA ILE A 179 -23.60 -26.40 -20.60
C ILE A 179 -24.60 -26.08 -21.71
N ILE A 180 -24.41 -26.74 -22.86
CA ILE A 180 -25.22 -26.57 -24.06
C ILE A 180 -26.17 -27.75 -24.17
N ARG A 181 -27.47 -27.48 -24.09
CA ARG A 181 -28.55 -28.47 -24.13
C ARG A 181 -29.16 -28.56 -25.51
N THR A 182 -29.31 -29.78 -26.02
CA THR A 182 -29.82 -30.02 -27.37
C THR A 182 -30.85 -31.16 -27.38
N ASN A 183 -31.90 -30.99 -28.18
CA ASN A 183 -33.01 -31.95 -28.35
C ASN A 183 -32.91 -32.72 -29.67
N CYS A 184 -31.87 -32.46 -30.45
CA CYS A 184 -31.62 -33.21 -31.66
C CYS A 184 -30.96 -34.52 -31.26
N ASN A 185 -31.74 -35.61 -31.34
CA ASN A 185 -31.19 -36.94 -31.56
C ASN A 185 -30.51 -36.93 -32.94
N CYS A 186 -29.24 -36.55 -32.99
CA CYS A 186 -28.45 -36.57 -34.21
C CYS A 186 -28.13 -38.02 -34.59
N ASP A 187 -29.16 -38.79 -34.95
CA ASP A 187 -28.99 -39.95 -35.81
C ASP A 187 -28.84 -39.44 -37.24
N CYS A 188 -27.62 -39.03 -37.59
CA CYS A 188 -27.24 -38.72 -38.96
C CYS A 188 -26.72 -39.99 -39.67
N SER A 189 -27.33 -41.15 -39.43
CA SER A 189 -27.18 -42.28 -40.35
C SER A 189 -28.22 -42.14 -41.47
N ASP A 190 -27.86 -41.37 -42.48
CA ASP A 190 -28.55 -41.39 -43.77
C ASP A 190 -28.29 -42.74 -44.45
N ASP A 191 -28.91 -43.82 -43.96
CA ASP A 191 -29.06 -45.09 -44.70
C ASP A 191 -30.44 -45.12 -45.37
N SER A 192 -30.67 -44.14 -46.23
CA SER A 192 -31.70 -44.23 -47.29
C SER A 192 -31.04 -44.61 -48.61
N GLY A 193 -30.35 -45.75 -48.60
CA GLY A 193 -29.87 -46.42 -49.81
C GLY A 193 -31.01 -47.22 -50.45
N GLY A 194 -31.87 -46.54 -51.22
CA GLY A 194 -32.80 -47.19 -52.12
C GLY A 194 -32.07 -47.81 -53.30
N ASN A 195 -32.29 -49.10 -53.54
CA ASN A 195 -32.15 -49.74 -54.84
C ASN A 195 -33.25 -50.79 -54.99
#